data_AF-S9VRJ3-F1
#
_entry.id   AF-S9VRJ3-F1
#
_cell.length_a   1.000
_cell.length_b   1.000
_cell.length_c   1.000
_cell.angle_alpha   90.00
_cell.angle_beta   90.00
_cell.angle_gamma   90.00
#
_symmetry.space_group_name_H-M   'P 1'
#
loop_
_entity.id
_entity.type
_entity.pdbx_description
1 polymer ?
#
loop_
_entity_poly.entity_id
_entity_poly.type
_entity_poly.pdbx_seq_one_letter_code
_entity_poly.pdbx_strand_id
1 'polypeptide(L)'
;MKWSGYLMDSVSGRTRFSYNEREFKRQQEDAERMQVSLNRMVPAAETKDLGACVTVGNSLTKAFRQVDRICMRNNVPRQFKNQRFYEKPSEKRSRLRSEAHRAKFRAGIIRLVNLAKNMRRWGY
;
A
#
# COMPACT_ATOMS: atom_id res chain seq x y z
N MET A 1 37.51 -38.00 39.04
CA MET A 1 36.66 -39.18 38.76
C MET A 1 35.98 -39.63 40.05
N LYS A 2 34.67 -39.38 40.17
CA LYS A 2 33.79 -40.08 41.12
C LYS A 2 32.41 -40.13 40.47
N TRP A 3 31.99 -41.34 40.09
CA TRP A 3 30.60 -41.66 39.81
C TRP A 3 30.00 -42.24 41.09
N SER A 4 28.83 -41.78 41.52
CA SER A 4 27.99 -42.54 42.45
C SER A 4 26.58 -42.59 41.89
N GLY A 5 26.09 -43.82 41.74
CA GLY A 5 24.94 -44.19 40.92
C GLY A 5 23.60 -43.66 41.41
N TYR A 6 22.68 -43.59 40.46
CA TYR A 6 21.26 -43.38 40.69
C TYR A 6 20.63 -44.71 41.12
N LEU A 7 20.15 -44.74 42.36
CA LEU A 7 19.26 -45.78 42.86
C LEU A 7 17.91 -45.62 42.13
N MET A 8 17.50 -46.64 41.37
CA MET A 8 16.14 -46.75 40.87
C MET A 8 15.34 -47.57 41.88
N ASP A 9 14.32 -46.95 42.48
CA ASP A 9 13.19 -47.66 43.07
C ASP A 9 11.94 -47.36 42.25
N SER A 10 11.33 -48.43 41.75
CA SER A 10 10.04 -48.44 41.07
C SER A 10 8.95 -48.81 42.08
N VAL A 11 8.08 -47.87 42.43
CA VAL A 11 6.77 -48.16 43.04
C VAL A 11 5.69 -47.32 42.35
N SER A 12 4.67 -48.02 41.90
CA SER A 12 3.49 -47.54 41.20
C SER A 12 2.80 -46.37 41.92
N GLY A 13 2.51 -45.29 41.19
CA GLY A 13 1.66 -44.24 41.73
C GLY A 13 1.86 -42.89 41.05
N ARG A 14 1.19 -42.71 39.91
CA ARG A 14 0.72 -41.42 39.37
C ARG A 14 1.76 -40.29 39.47
N THR A 15 2.52 -40.07 38.39
CA THR A 15 3.21 -38.79 38.20
C THR A 15 2.19 -37.69 38.42
N ARG A 16 2.22 -37.04 39.59
CA ARG A 16 1.50 -35.80 39.80
C ARG A 16 2.22 -34.86 38.86
N PHE A 17 1.64 -34.67 37.68
CA PHE A 17 1.86 -33.48 36.88
C PHE A 17 1.54 -32.33 37.84
N SER A 18 2.55 -31.85 38.58
CA SER A 18 2.39 -30.67 39.39
C SER A 18 2.11 -29.59 38.36
N TYR A 19 0.86 -29.16 38.32
CA TYR A 19 0.43 -28.07 37.47
C TYR A 19 1.17 -26.84 37.98
N ASN A 20 2.36 -26.63 37.44
CA ASN A 20 3.21 -25.55 37.85
C ASN A 20 2.64 -24.35 37.09
N GLU A 21 1.65 -23.69 37.69
CA GLU A 21 0.88 -22.61 37.04
C GLU A 21 1.79 -21.55 36.42
N ARG A 22 2.99 -21.37 36.99
CA ARG A 22 4.02 -20.47 36.49
C ARG A 22 4.62 -20.95 35.15
N GLU A 23 4.89 -22.24 35.01
CA GLU A 23 5.34 -22.84 33.75
C GLU A 23 4.25 -22.72 32.68
N PHE A 24 3.00 -23.01 33.06
CA PHE A 24 1.86 -22.95 32.15
C PHE A 24 1.58 -21.51 31.69
N LYS A 25 1.61 -20.54 32.60
CA LYS A 25 1.50 -19.11 32.26
C LYS A 25 2.66 -18.64 31.38
N ARG A 26 3.89 -19.06 31.67
CA ARG A 26 5.04 -18.76 30.80
C ARG A 26 4.88 -19.34 29.40
N GLN A 27 4.43 -20.58 29.29
CA GLN A 27 4.15 -21.21 27.99
C GLN A 27 3.03 -20.51 27.23
N GLN A 28 1.98 -20.06 27.92
CA GLN A 28 0.91 -19.25 27.32
C GLN A 28 1.43 -17.89 26.86
N GLU A 29 2.20 -17.18 27.70
CA GLU A 29 2.81 -15.89 27.35
C GLU A 29 3.81 -16.03 26.19
N ASP A 30 4.61 -17.09 26.16
CA ASP A 30 5.56 -17.38 25.09
C ASP A 30 4.83 -17.74 23.79
N ALA A 31 3.74 -18.52 23.88
CA ALA A 31 2.86 -18.81 22.74
C ALA A 31 2.16 -17.55 22.23
N GLU A 32 1.69 -16.66 23.10
CA GLU A 32 1.11 -15.36 22.75
C GLU A 32 2.15 -14.42 22.11
N ARG A 33 3.36 -14.37 22.65
CA ARG A 33 4.48 -13.61 22.07
C ARG A 33 4.87 -14.14 20.69
N MET A 34 4.89 -15.47 20.54
CA MET A 34 5.10 -16.14 19.25
C MET A 34 3.94 -15.84 18.29
N GLN A 35 2.70 -15.83 18.76
CA GLN A 35 1.54 -15.48 17.94
C GLN A 35 1.57 -14.01 17.50
N VAL A 36 1.98 -13.09 18.39
CA VAL A 36 2.15 -11.67 18.09
C VAL A 36 3.31 -11.43 17.14
N SER A 37 4.43 -12.15 17.29
CA SER A 37 5.55 -12.07 16.36
C SER A 37 5.19 -12.63 15.00
N LEU A 38 4.46 -13.76 14.95
CA LEU A 38 3.90 -14.32 13.73
C LEU A 38 2.91 -13.35 13.08
N ASN A 39 1.98 -12.75 13.82
CA ASN A 39 1.06 -11.73 13.28
C ASN A 39 1.77 -10.46 12.79
N ARG A 40 2.96 -10.14 13.35
CA ARG A 40 3.81 -9.03 12.89
C ARG A 40 4.67 -9.40 11.68
N MET A 41 4.94 -10.69 11.49
CA MET A 41 5.68 -11.27 10.36
C MET A 41 4.78 -11.75 9.24
N VAL A 42 3.48 -11.93 9.47
CA VAL A 42 2.47 -12.05 8.43
C VAL A 42 2.33 -10.66 7.83
N PRO A 43 2.83 -10.40 6.61
CA PRO A 43 2.42 -9.21 5.92
C PRO A 43 0.90 -9.27 5.87
N ALA A 44 0.21 -8.25 6.40
CA ALA A 44 -1.20 -8.05 6.08
C ALA A 44 -1.32 -8.23 4.57
N ALA A 45 -2.02 -9.29 4.17
CA ALA A 45 -1.99 -9.93 2.85
C ALA A 45 -1.28 -9.18 1.71
N GLU A 46 -0.36 -9.90 1.09
CA GLU A 46 0.14 -9.76 -0.27
C GLU A 46 -0.88 -9.16 -1.27
N THR A 47 -0.95 -7.84 -1.38
CA THR A 47 -1.40 -7.22 -2.61
C THR A 47 -0.24 -6.41 -3.15
N LYS A 48 0.30 -6.91 -4.26
CA LYS A 48 1.11 -6.11 -5.19
C LYS A 48 0.19 -5.01 -5.72
N ASP A 49 -0.12 -4.03 -4.89
CA ASP A 49 -0.97 -2.91 -5.20
C ASP A 49 -0.18 -1.99 -6.10
N LEU A 50 -0.23 -2.28 -7.40
CA LEU A 50 0.37 -1.54 -8.50
C LEU A 50 -0.28 -0.15 -8.64
N GLY A 51 -0.37 0.66 -7.58
CA GLY A 51 -0.81 2.06 -7.55
C GLY A 51 -2.22 2.39 -8.08
N ALA A 52 -2.91 1.42 -8.67
CA ALA A 52 -4.20 1.53 -9.35
C ALA A 52 -5.22 0.52 -8.80
N CYS A 53 -5.06 0.10 -7.54
CA CYS A 53 -6.08 -0.66 -6.83
C CYS A 53 -7.05 0.29 -6.12
N VAL A 54 -8.31 -0.13 -6.00
CA VAL A 54 -9.33 0.56 -5.21
C VAL A 54 -10.19 -0.50 -4.52
N THR A 55 -10.39 -0.36 -3.21
CA THR A 55 -11.32 -1.22 -2.47
C THR A 55 -12.76 -0.87 -2.83
N VAL A 56 -13.56 -1.88 -3.11
CA VAL A 56 -14.98 -1.68 -3.46
C VAL A 56 -15.79 -1.55 -2.18
N GLY A 57 -16.38 -0.37 -1.97
CA GLY A 57 -17.35 -0.13 -0.91
C GLY A 57 -18.79 -0.36 -1.37
N ASN A 58 -19.70 0.51 -0.93
CA ASN A 58 -21.16 0.34 -1.13
C ASN A 58 -21.63 0.38 -2.61
N SER A 59 -20.78 0.78 -3.55
CA SER A 59 -21.17 0.89 -4.96
C SER A 59 -20.01 0.62 -5.91
N LEU A 60 -20.17 -0.39 -6.74
CA LEU A 60 -19.18 -0.81 -7.74
C LEU A 60 -18.92 0.28 -8.80
N THR A 61 -19.96 1.00 -9.22
CA THR A 61 -19.81 2.07 -10.23
C THR A 61 -18.93 3.22 -9.72
N LYS A 62 -19.00 3.53 -8.42
CA LYS A 62 -18.11 4.52 -7.79
C LYS A 62 -16.67 4.05 -7.76
N ALA A 63 -16.45 2.76 -7.48
CA ALA A 63 -15.11 2.16 -7.49
C ALA A 63 -14.48 2.21 -8.89
N PHE A 64 -15.21 1.86 -9.95
CA PHE A 64 -14.70 1.98 -11.32
C PHE A 64 -14.36 3.44 -11.69
N ARG A 65 -15.24 4.40 -11.39
CA ARG A 65 -14.93 5.83 -11.62
C ARG A 65 -13.73 6.33 -10.82
N GLN A 66 -13.43 5.70 -9.69
CA GLN A 66 -12.24 6.03 -8.89
C GLN A 66 -10.98 5.48 -9.56
N VAL A 67 -11.01 4.22 -10.02
CA VAL A 67 -9.91 3.62 -10.80
C VAL A 67 -9.64 4.44 -12.07
N ASP A 68 -10.68 4.80 -12.82
CA ASP A 68 -10.53 5.63 -14.04
C ASP A 68 -9.88 6.98 -13.74
N ARG A 69 -10.29 7.65 -12.66
CA ARG A 69 -9.68 8.93 -12.23
C ARG A 69 -8.22 8.76 -11.84
N ILE A 70 -7.85 7.66 -11.18
CA ILE A 70 -6.46 7.35 -10.83
C ILE A 70 -5.64 7.16 -12.11
N CYS A 71 -6.12 6.35 -13.05
CA CYS A 71 -5.47 6.12 -14.33
C CYS A 71 -5.32 7.41 -15.16
N MET A 72 -6.34 8.27 -15.17
CA MET A 72 -6.30 9.57 -15.85
C MET A 72 -5.30 10.53 -15.21
N ARG A 73 -5.26 10.60 -13.87
CA ARG A 73 -4.31 11.44 -13.13
C ARG A 73 -2.87 11.01 -13.38
N ASN A 74 -2.64 9.69 -13.43
CA ASN A 74 -1.34 9.10 -13.75
C ASN A 74 -1.03 9.09 -15.26
N ASN A 75 -1.93 9.63 -16.09
CA ASN A 75 -1.76 9.75 -17.54
C ASN A 75 -1.53 8.41 -18.26
N VAL A 76 -1.99 7.30 -17.67
CA VAL A 76 -1.75 5.92 -18.14
C VAL A 76 -2.30 5.71 -19.57
N PRO A 77 -3.55 6.08 -19.89
CA PRO A 77 -4.08 5.82 -21.24
C PRO A 77 -3.35 6.59 -22.34
N ARG A 78 -2.83 7.78 -22.02
CA ARG A 78 -2.04 8.57 -22.98
C ARG A 78 -0.66 7.97 -23.20
N GLN A 79 0.00 7.51 -22.13
CA GLN A 79 1.27 6.81 -22.23
C GLN A 79 1.11 5.53 -23.05
N PHE A 80 0.06 4.74 -22.79
CA PHE A 80 -0.25 3.53 -23.55
C PHE A 80 -0.42 3.82 -25.05
N LYS A 81 -1.17 4.87 -25.41
CA LYS A 81 -1.32 5.29 -26.81
C LYS A 81 0.02 5.71 -27.45
N ASN A 82 0.84 6.44 -26.71
CA ASN A 82 2.14 6.91 -27.20
C ASN A 82 3.17 5.77 -27.35
N GLN A 83 3.06 4.72 -26.53
CA GLN A 83 3.94 3.55 -26.59
C GLN A 83 3.58 2.58 -27.73
N ARG A 84 2.38 2.71 -28.32
CA ARG A 84 1.91 1.84 -29.40
C ARG A 84 2.85 1.84 -30.62
N PHE A 85 3.49 2.97 -30.90
CA PHE A 85 4.44 3.11 -32.01
C PHE A 85 5.70 3.82 -31.54
N TYR A 86 6.82 3.51 -32.18
CA TYR A 86 8.07 4.23 -31.92
C TYR A 86 7.99 5.69 -32.39
N GLU A 87 8.34 6.61 -31.50
CA GLU A 87 8.47 8.04 -31.79
C GLU A 87 9.96 8.41 -31.76
N LYS A 88 10.49 9.06 -32.81
CA LYS A 88 11.89 9.49 -32.82
C LYS A 88 12.16 10.48 -31.69
N PRO A 89 13.37 10.50 -31.09
CA PRO A 89 13.67 11.38 -29.96
C PRO A 89 13.63 12.88 -30.33
N SER A 90 13.89 13.26 -31.59
CA SER A 90 13.73 14.64 -32.07
C SER A 90 12.25 15.05 -32.14
N GLU A 91 11.40 14.19 -32.72
CA GLU A 91 9.96 14.39 -32.82
C GLU A 91 9.31 14.45 -31.44
N LYS A 92 9.68 13.54 -30.53
CA LYS A 92 9.25 13.55 -29.12
C LYS A 92 9.57 14.86 -28.43
N ARG A 93 10.79 15.39 -28.61
CA ARG A 93 11.19 16.70 -28.05
C ARG A 93 10.36 17.84 -28.63
N SER A 94 10.10 17.83 -29.93
CA SER A 94 9.23 18.83 -30.60
C SER A 94 7.79 18.77 -30.06
N ARG A 95 7.23 17.57 -29.95
CA ARG A 95 5.89 17.34 -29.39
C ARG A 95 5.79 17.85 -27.95
N LEU A 96 6.72 17.45 -27.07
CA LEU A 96 6.73 17.88 -25.67
C LEU A 96 6.87 19.40 -25.54
N ARG A 97 7.69 20.05 -26.38
CA ARG A 97 7.83 21.51 -26.41
C ARG A 97 6.52 22.19 -26.81
N SER A 98 5.87 21.71 -27.87
CA SER A 98 4.59 22.24 -28.35
C SER A 98 3.46 22.06 -27.32
N GLU A 99 3.41 20.90 -26.67
CA GLU A 99 2.46 20.62 -25.59
C GLU A 99 2.68 21.53 -24.37
N ALA A 100 3.93 21.69 -23.95
CA ALA A 100 4.27 22.58 -22.83
C ALA A 100 3.92 24.04 -23.14
N HIS A 101 4.14 24.50 -24.38
CA HIS A 101 3.73 25.83 -24.83
C HIS A 101 2.21 26.00 -24.74
N ARG A 102 1.42 25.06 -25.29
CA ARG A 102 -0.04 25.10 -25.21
C ARG A 102 -0.56 25.09 -23.77
N ALA A 103 0.07 24.30 -22.89
CA ALA A 103 -0.29 24.25 -21.47
C ALA A 103 -0.05 25.59 -20.77
N LYS A 104 1.13 26.20 -20.98
CA LYS A 104 1.46 27.53 -20.44
C LYS A 104 0.53 28.61 -20.97
N PHE A 105 0.27 28.60 -22.28
CA PHE A 105 -0.62 29.56 -22.93
C PHE A 105 -2.05 29.46 -22.37
N ARG A 106 -2.59 28.23 -22.26
CA ARG A 106 -3.91 27.99 -21.65
C ARG A 106 -3.96 28.49 -20.20
N ALA A 107 -2.93 28.22 -19.39
CA ALA A 107 -2.86 28.70 -18.02
C ALA A 107 -2.85 30.24 -17.94
N GLY A 108 -2.13 30.91 -18.86
CA GLY A 108 -2.13 32.36 -19.00
C GLY A 108 -3.52 32.92 -19.32
N ILE A 109 -4.24 32.32 -20.28
CA ILE A 109 -5.62 32.71 -20.61
C ILE A 109 -6.54 32.54 -19.40
N ILE A 110 -6.49 31.39 -18.71
CA ILE A 110 -7.32 31.14 -17.53
C ILE A 110 -7.06 32.20 -16.46
N ARG A 111 -5.79 32.56 -16.24
CA ARG A 111 -5.40 33.63 -15.30
C ARG A 111 -5.99 34.98 -15.70
N LEU A 112 -5.91 35.36 -16.97
CA LEU A 112 -6.45 36.63 -17.47
C LEU A 112 -7.98 36.69 -17.31
N VAL A 113 -8.68 35.62 -17.67
CA VAL A 113 -10.14 35.55 -17.52
C VAL A 113 -10.55 35.63 -16.04
N ASN A 114 -9.82 34.94 -15.15
CA ASN A 114 -10.09 35.02 -13.72
C ASN A 114 -9.82 36.43 -13.17
N LEU A 115 -8.77 37.10 -13.64
CA LEU A 115 -8.49 38.50 -13.28
C LEU A 115 -9.65 39.42 -13.73
N ALA A 116 -10.09 39.31 -14.98
CA ALA A 116 -11.20 40.10 -15.50
C ALA A 116 -12.51 39.86 -14.70
N LYS A 117 -12.79 38.60 -14.33
CA LYS A 117 -13.92 38.26 -13.46
C LYS A 117 -13.80 38.91 -12.07
N ASN A 118 -12.60 38.96 -11.52
CA ASN A 118 -12.34 39.59 -10.22
C ASN A 118 -12.46 41.11 -10.29
N MET A 119 -11.93 41.75 -11.35
CA MET A 119 -12.06 43.19 -11.60
C MET A 119 -13.53 43.59 -11.68
N ARG A 120 -14.32 42.85 -12.48
CA ARG A 120 -15.77 43.03 -12.57
C ARG A 120 -16.45 42.90 -11.20
N ARG A 121 -16.01 41.95 -10.35
CA ARG A 121 -16.54 41.77 -8.99
C ARG A 121 -16.19 42.95 -8.07
N TRP A 122 -15.03 43.56 -8.27
CA TRP A 122 -14.56 44.72 -7.51
C TRP A 122 -15.16 46.05 -7.99
N GLY A 123 -15.86 46.05 -9.12
CA GLY A 123 -16.45 47.27 -9.69
C GLY A 123 -15.51 48.06 -10.61
N TYR A 124 -14.41 47.44 -11.07
CA TYR A 124 -13.60 47.91 -12.19
C TYR A 124 -14.12 47.36 -13.52
#